data_AF-A0A962VL14-F1
#
_entry.id   AF-A0A962VL14-F1
#
_cell.length_a   1.000
_cell.length_b   1.000
_cell.length_c   1.000
_cell.angle_alpha   90.00
_cell.angle_beta   90.00
_cell.angle_gamma   90.00
#
_symmetry.space_group_name_H-M   'P 1'
#
loop_
_entity.id
_entity.type
_entity.pdbx_description
1 polymer ?
#
loop_
_entity_poly.entity_id
_entity_poly.type
_entity_poly.pdbx_seq_one_letter_code
_entity_poly.pdbx_strand_id
1 'polypeptide(L)'
;MADNEFDFSAIETRLGVSRRTFLKFCTGVAASLGLGNNAAYAMAEAVADRKKRPPVIWLHGQECTGPTEALLRSEQPSLEHLILDLISLDYHQTLDAGAGHRVEEIKRHAMQEHKGKYLLVVEGAIPLAQNGIFCKIGGQTMTDATREAAEHAAAIVAYGSCASWGGVQSASPNPTGAVGAPQFLTDKTVVTIPGCPPNPANFIGTVLFFVTYGKLPPIDEKGRPKWAYGRLIHENCYRRPHFDAGRFATEFGDEGHRKGYCLYKLGCKGPETYNNCPSLEFNNVGGGVWPIGVGHPCFGCSEQGTGFHKALFSLSDVKTHTPPNAFPTIDAREGASSATVATAAVAGVAVGAALGASAVAGRKLGNRDADQE
;
A
#
# COMPACT_ATOMS: atom_id res chain seq x y z
N MET A 1 34.66 -4.17 21.04
CA MET A 1 33.47 -4.86 20.51
C MET A 1 33.99 -6.10 19.83
N ALA A 2 33.70 -7.28 20.36
CA ALA A 2 34.21 -8.52 19.79
C ALA A 2 33.60 -8.70 18.40
N ASP A 3 34.45 -8.86 17.39
CA ASP A 3 34.12 -9.41 16.08
C ASP A 3 33.57 -10.82 16.28
N ASN A 4 32.27 -10.94 16.50
CA ASN A 4 31.57 -12.16 16.17
C ASN A 4 31.35 -12.12 14.67
N GLU A 5 32.31 -12.66 13.91
CA GLU A 5 32.15 -12.92 12.49
C GLU A 5 30.96 -13.87 12.33
N PHE A 6 29.83 -13.31 11.95
CA PHE A 6 28.57 -14.01 11.84
C PHE A 6 28.71 -15.15 10.80
N ASP A 7 28.53 -16.40 11.23
CA ASP A 7 28.72 -17.58 10.39
C ASP A 7 27.55 -17.75 9.39
N PHE A 8 27.79 -17.28 8.16
CA PHE A 8 26.85 -17.40 7.05
C PHE A 8 26.75 -18.82 6.48
N SER A 9 27.63 -19.77 6.83
CA SER A 9 27.60 -21.13 6.28
C SER A 9 26.38 -21.93 6.77
N ALA A 10 25.93 -21.67 8.01
CA ALA A 10 24.71 -22.23 8.56
C ALA A 10 23.45 -21.70 7.86
N ILE A 11 23.46 -20.41 7.46
CA ILE A 11 22.40 -19.82 6.64
C ILE A 11 22.43 -20.45 5.25
N GLU A 12 23.58 -20.52 4.60
CA GLU A 12 23.70 -21.04 3.24
C GLU A 12 23.25 -22.51 3.17
N THR A 13 23.57 -23.31 4.19
CA THR A 13 23.12 -24.71 4.30
C THR A 13 21.61 -24.82 4.56
N ARG A 14 21.05 -23.95 5.41
CA ARG A 14 19.62 -23.95 5.75
C ARG A 14 18.75 -23.40 4.62
N LEU A 15 19.18 -22.30 4.00
CA LEU A 15 18.44 -21.57 2.99
C LEU A 15 18.70 -22.09 1.57
N GLY A 16 19.79 -22.81 1.33
CA GLY A 16 20.23 -23.12 -0.03
C GLY A 16 20.53 -21.88 -0.87
N VAL A 17 20.69 -20.70 -0.26
CA VAL A 17 21.03 -19.45 -0.94
C VAL A 17 22.41 -18.97 -0.55
N SER A 18 23.16 -18.46 -1.53
CA SER A 18 24.48 -17.90 -1.26
C SER A 18 24.39 -16.70 -0.32
N ARG A 19 25.43 -16.48 0.50
CA ARG A 19 25.58 -15.27 1.34
C ARG A 19 25.30 -13.98 0.57
N ARG A 20 25.75 -13.90 -0.69
CA ARG A 20 25.56 -12.72 -1.55
C ARG A 20 24.07 -12.49 -1.85
N THR A 21 23.35 -13.54 -2.21
CA THR A 21 21.90 -13.47 -2.50
C THR A 21 21.14 -13.02 -1.26
N PHE A 22 21.46 -13.59 -0.10
CA PHE A 22 20.82 -13.25 1.16
C PHE A 22 21.06 -11.79 1.58
N LEU A 23 22.30 -11.31 1.50
CA LEU A 23 22.60 -9.91 1.82
C LEU A 23 21.96 -8.93 0.83
N LYS A 24 21.85 -9.29 -0.46
CA LYS A 24 21.10 -8.49 -1.44
C LYS A 24 19.63 -8.37 -1.06
N PHE A 25 19.02 -9.46 -0.61
CA PHE A 25 17.65 -9.46 -0.11
C PHE A 25 17.49 -8.49 1.07
N CYS A 26 18.27 -8.65 2.14
CA CYS A 26 18.20 -7.75 3.30
C CYS A 26 18.47 -6.29 2.92
N THR A 27 19.36 -6.05 1.96
CA THR A 27 19.62 -4.71 1.41
C THR A 27 18.42 -4.15 0.66
N GLY A 28 17.75 -4.95 -0.16
CA GLY A 28 16.54 -4.54 -0.90
C GLY A 28 15.38 -4.20 0.04
N VAL A 29 15.18 -4.98 1.09
CA VAL A 29 14.17 -4.69 2.11
C VAL A 29 14.54 -3.44 2.92
N ALA A 30 15.79 -3.32 3.37
CA ALA A 30 16.27 -2.13 4.06
C ALA A 30 16.08 -0.87 3.20
N ALA A 31 16.43 -0.93 1.91
CA ALA A 31 16.24 0.17 0.97
C ALA A 31 14.75 0.53 0.79
N SER A 32 13.88 -0.47 0.68
CA SER A 32 12.42 -0.27 0.59
C SER A 32 11.86 0.41 1.85
N LEU A 33 12.47 0.16 3.00
CA LEU A 33 12.17 0.80 4.28
C LEU A 33 12.87 2.16 4.47
N GLY A 34 13.66 2.63 3.50
CA GLY A 34 14.45 3.86 3.61
C GLY A 34 15.61 3.78 4.61
N LEU A 35 16.13 2.58 4.87
CA LEU A 35 17.21 2.31 5.82
C LEU A 35 18.55 2.07 5.09
N GLY A 36 19.66 2.42 5.75
CA GLY A 36 21.01 2.25 5.20
C GLY A 36 21.59 0.84 5.36
N ASN A 37 22.81 0.62 4.85
CA ASN A 37 23.47 -0.69 4.81
C ASN A 37 23.59 -1.38 6.19
N ASN A 38 23.75 -0.63 7.28
CA ASN A 38 23.81 -1.20 8.63
C ASN A 38 22.50 -1.92 9.01
N ALA A 39 21.35 -1.44 8.53
CA ALA A 39 20.07 -2.12 8.73
C ALA A 39 20.00 -3.44 7.97
N ALA A 40 20.57 -3.51 6.77
CA ALA A 40 20.63 -4.74 6.00
C ALA A 40 21.42 -5.84 6.74
N TYR A 41 22.55 -5.49 7.38
CA TYR A 41 23.30 -6.43 8.22
C TYR A 41 22.52 -6.84 9.46
N ALA A 42 21.86 -5.91 10.15
CA ALA A 42 21.03 -6.24 11.31
C ALA A 42 19.86 -7.18 10.95
N MET A 43 19.24 -6.95 9.79
CA MET A 43 18.20 -7.84 9.26
C MET A 43 18.75 -9.23 8.95
N ALA A 44 19.91 -9.30 8.30
CA ALA A 44 20.57 -10.56 7.99
C ALA A 44 20.88 -11.36 9.27
N GLU A 45 21.41 -10.70 10.30
CA GLU A 45 21.69 -11.31 11.61
C GLU A 45 20.41 -11.76 12.32
N ALA A 46 19.33 -10.98 12.25
CA ALA A 46 18.06 -11.31 12.88
C ALA A 46 17.41 -12.57 12.28
N VAL A 47 17.44 -12.70 10.95
CA VAL A 47 16.91 -13.87 10.22
C VAL A 47 17.79 -15.11 10.41
N ALA A 48 19.08 -14.90 10.64
CA ALA A 48 19.99 -15.98 10.91
C ALA A 48 19.74 -16.69 12.24
N ASP A 49 19.38 -15.92 13.26
CA ASP A 49 19.17 -16.44 14.59
C ASP A 49 17.85 -17.22 14.65
N ARG A 50 17.96 -18.56 14.70
CA ARG A 50 16.79 -19.46 14.80
C ARG A 50 15.91 -19.16 16.00
N LYS A 51 16.45 -18.58 17.08
CA LYS A 51 15.68 -18.20 18.28
C LYS A 51 14.84 -16.95 18.07
N LYS A 52 15.04 -16.21 16.97
CA LYS A 52 14.33 -14.96 16.64
C LYS A 52 13.20 -15.12 15.63
N ARG A 53 12.89 -16.34 15.16
CA ARG A 53 11.70 -16.57 14.31
C ARG A 53 10.44 -16.38 15.17
N PRO A 54 9.67 -15.29 14.99
CA PRO A 54 8.50 -15.07 15.82
C PRO A 54 7.44 -16.13 15.45
N PRO A 55 6.82 -16.74 16.45
CA PRO A 55 5.59 -17.51 16.27
C PRO A 55 4.52 -16.64 15.60
N VAL A 56 3.82 -17.19 14.61
CA VAL A 56 2.75 -16.51 13.88
C VAL A 56 1.48 -17.34 13.98
N ILE A 57 0.41 -16.68 14.43
CA ILE A 57 -0.95 -17.21 14.43
C ILE A 57 -1.72 -16.43 13.36
N TRP A 58 -2.14 -17.11 12.30
CA TRP A 58 -2.83 -16.50 11.16
C TRP A 58 -4.29 -16.91 11.13
N LEU A 59 -5.19 -15.97 11.45
CA LEU A 59 -6.63 -16.19 11.45
C LEU A 59 -7.25 -15.76 10.13
N HIS A 60 -8.13 -16.61 9.60
CA HIS A 60 -8.90 -16.38 8.37
C HIS A 60 -10.35 -16.01 8.72
N GLY A 61 -10.72 -14.75 8.52
CA GLY A 61 -12.08 -14.25 8.72
C GLY A 61 -12.96 -14.40 7.47
N GLN A 62 -13.76 -13.39 7.16
CA GLN A 62 -14.45 -13.32 5.86
C GLN A 62 -13.44 -12.91 4.79
N GLU A 63 -12.96 -13.90 4.05
CA GLU A 63 -11.72 -13.79 3.29
C GLU A 63 -11.88 -14.51 1.91
N CYS A 64 -10.94 -14.35 0.98
CA CYS A 64 -11.02 -14.91 -0.39
C CYS A 64 -9.73 -15.65 -0.84
N THR A 65 -8.85 -15.87 0.10
CA THR A 65 -7.48 -16.41 0.12
C THR A 65 -6.47 -15.61 -0.71
N GLY A 66 -6.89 -14.47 -1.27
CA GLY A 66 -6.06 -13.61 -2.11
C GLY A 66 -4.79 -13.09 -1.42
N PRO A 67 -4.86 -12.52 -0.20
CA PRO A 67 -3.66 -12.12 0.55
C PRO A 67 -2.68 -13.27 0.81
N THR A 68 -3.17 -14.45 1.23
CA THR A 68 -2.34 -15.67 1.31
C THR A 68 -1.71 -16.02 -0.05
N GLU A 69 -2.50 -16.05 -1.12
CA GLU A 69 -2.04 -16.35 -2.49
C GLU A 69 -1.02 -15.35 -3.02
N ALA A 70 -1.06 -14.09 -2.57
CA ALA A 70 -0.06 -13.09 -2.92
C ALA A 70 1.34 -13.47 -2.40
N LEU A 71 1.44 -14.17 -1.26
CA LEU A 71 2.72 -14.65 -0.74
C LEU A 71 3.36 -15.71 -1.64
N LEU A 72 2.57 -16.51 -2.36
CA LEU A 72 3.08 -17.45 -3.38
C LEU A 72 3.75 -16.74 -4.57
N ARG A 73 3.52 -15.43 -4.75
CA ARG A 73 4.13 -14.61 -5.83
C ARG A 73 5.32 -13.81 -5.33
N SER A 74 5.71 -13.97 -4.07
CA SER A 74 6.92 -13.37 -3.55
C SER A 74 8.14 -14.17 -3.99
N GLU A 75 9.20 -13.49 -4.41
CA GLU A 75 10.49 -14.13 -4.76
C GLU A 75 11.61 -13.76 -3.79
N GLN A 76 11.43 -12.67 -3.03
CA GLN A 76 12.49 -12.08 -2.21
C GLN A 76 11.92 -11.60 -0.88
N PRO A 77 11.77 -12.51 0.11
CA PRO A 77 11.93 -13.95 0.02
C PRO A 77 10.67 -14.62 -0.55
N SER A 78 10.83 -15.83 -1.05
CA SER A 78 9.71 -16.71 -1.39
C SER A 78 8.94 -17.19 -0.16
N LEU A 79 7.76 -17.79 -0.38
CA LEU A 79 6.90 -18.28 0.71
C LEU A 79 7.63 -19.30 1.59
N GLU A 80 8.39 -20.21 0.99
CA GLU A 80 9.18 -21.21 1.70
C GLU A 80 10.20 -20.55 2.64
N HIS A 81 10.90 -19.51 2.20
CA HIS A 81 11.84 -18.77 3.03
C HIS A 81 11.15 -17.93 4.10
N LEU A 82 9.96 -17.41 3.82
CA LEU A 82 9.15 -16.75 4.84
C LEU A 82 8.85 -17.73 5.99
N ILE A 83 8.28 -18.90 5.70
CA ILE A 83 7.80 -19.83 6.75
C ILE A 83 8.89 -20.69 7.39
N LEU A 84 10.01 -20.95 6.69
CA LEU A 84 11.10 -21.76 7.24
C LEU A 84 12.12 -20.88 7.99
N ASP A 85 12.30 -19.62 7.58
CA ASP A 85 13.47 -18.85 7.98
C ASP A 85 13.17 -17.52 8.66
N LEU A 86 12.11 -16.82 8.23
CA LEU A 86 11.73 -15.54 8.83
C LEU A 86 10.83 -15.70 10.04
N ILE A 87 9.83 -16.59 9.95
CA ILE A 87 8.81 -16.80 10.97
C ILE A 87 8.68 -18.28 11.33
N SER A 88 7.99 -18.56 12.43
CA SER A 88 7.41 -19.89 12.69
C SER A 88 5.91 -19.77 12.45
N LEU A 89 5.41 -20.33 11.35
CA LEU A 89 3.98 -20.28 11.03
C LEU A 89 3.27 -21.41 11.78
N ASP A 90 2.80 -21.12 12.99
CA ASP A 90 2.31 -22.14 13.93
C ASP A 90 0.81 -22.44 13.76
N TYR A 91 0.08 -21.56 13.06
CA TYR A 91 -1.29 -21.81 12.63
C TYR A 91 -1.60 -21.05 11.34
N HIS A 92 -1.99 -21.78 10.29
CA HIS A 92 -2.46 -21.20 9.03
C HIS A 92 -3.28 -22.23 8.24
N GLN A 93 -4.62 -22.10 8.25
CA GLN A 93 -5.53 -23.14 7.75
C GLN A 93 -5.29 -23.59 6.29
N THR A 94 -4.82 -22.70 5.41
CA THR A 94 -4.47 -23.05 4.01
C THR A 94 -3.23 -23.95 3.88
N LEU A 95 -2.30 -23.88 4.83
CA LEU A 95 -0.98 -24.52 4.79
C LEU A 95 -0.78 -25.59 5.87
N ASP A 96 -1.66 -25.64 6.86
CA ASP A 96 -1.60 -26.63 7.93
C ASP A 96 -1.70 -28.05 7.36
N ALA A 97 -0.75 -28.91 7.72
CA ALA A 97 -0.77 -30.32 7.33
C ALA A 97 -1.89 -31.12 8.06
N GLY A 98 -2.36 -30.61 9.21
CA GLY A 98 -3.43 -31.20 10.00
C GLY A 98 -4.77 -30.48 9.83
N ALA A 99 -5.84 -31.06 10.37
CA ALA A 99 -7.19 -30.48 10.28
C ALA A 99 -8.04 -30.78 11.53
N GLY A 100 -9.21 -30.14 11.61
CA GLY A 100 -10.23 -30.41 12.62
C GLY A 100 -9.79 -30.10 14.06
N HIS A 101 -10.14 -30.96 15.01
CA HIS A 101 -9.87 -30.71 16.43
C HIS A 101 -8.38 -30.57 16.76
N ARG A 102 -7.50 -31.30 16.05
CA ARG A 102 -6.08 -31.31 16.32
C ARG A 102 -5.41 -29.98 15.97
N VAL A 103 -5.79 -29.38 14.84
CA VAL A 103 -5.22 -28.07 14.45
C VAL A 103 -5.68 -26.96 15.41
N GLU A 104 -6.93 -27.01 15.89
CA GLU A 104 -7.44 -26.06 16.89
C GLU A 104 -6.80 -26.23 18.27
N GLU A 105 -6.44 -27.46 18.66
CA GLU A 105 -5.66 -27.74 19.87
C GLU A 105 -4.24 -27.17 19.75
N ILE A 106 -3.57 -27.40 18.61
CA ILE A 106 -2.21 -26.88 18.34
C ILE A 106 -2.22 -25.35 18.36
N LYS A 107 -3.20 -24.70 17.73
CA LYS A 107 -3.39 -23.23 17.80
C LYS A 107 -3.40 -22.73 19.23
N ARG A 108 -4.25 -23.34 20.08
CA ARG A 108 -4.38 -22.97 21.50
C ARG A 108 -3.10 -23.22 22.28
N HIS A 109 -2.42 -24.36 22.04
CA HIS A 109 -1.13 -24.65 22.65
C HIS A 109 -0.06 -23.63 22.27
N ALA A 110 0.07 -23.32 20.97
CA ALA A 110 1.02 -22.34 20.46
C ALA A 110 0.78 -20.93 21.05
N MET A 111 -0.48 -20.49 21.13
CA MET A 111 -0.84 -19.21 21.78
C MET A 111 -0.46 -19.18 23.27
N GLN A 112 -0.62 -20.30 23.99
CA GLN A 112 -0.26 -20.41 25.41
C GLN A 112 1.26 -20.43 25.62
N GLU A 113 1.97 -21.25 24.85
CA GLU A 113 3.44 -21.39 24.92
C GLU A 113 4.15 -20.08 24.55
N HIS A 114 3.59 -19.34 23.59
CA HIS A 114 4.16 -18.10 23.06
C HIS A 114 3.45 -16.84 23.53
N LYS A 115 2.73 -16.92 24.66
CA LYS A 115 2.01 -15.79 25.27
C LYS A 115 2.89 -14.54 25.36
N GLY A 116 2.43 -13.44 24.79
CA GLY A 116 3.14 -12.14 24.74
C GLY A 116 4.26 -12.06 23.69
N LYS A 117 4.46 -13.09 22.87
CA LYS A 117 5.58 -13.19 21.91
C LYS A 117 5.15 -13.44 20.47
N TYR A 118 3.97 -14.01 20.22
CA TYR A 118 3.52 -14.32 18.86
C TYR A 118 2.98 -13.08 18.13
N LEU A 119 3.15 -13.07 16.81
CA LEU A 119 2.50 -12.16 15.89
C LEU A 119 1.13 -12.72 15.51
N LEU A 120 0.07 -11.94 15.73
CA LEU A 120 -1.25 -12.25 15.22
C LEU A 120 -1.42 -11.62 13.83
N VAL A 121 -1.73 -12.43 12.82
CA VAL A 121 -2.16 -11.95 11.51
C VAL A 121 -3.67 -12.23 11.36
N VAL A 122 -4.42 -11.21 10.96
CA VAL A 122 -5.83 -11.33 10.59
C VAL A 122 -5.95 -11.09 9.09
N GLU A 123 -6.44 -12.09 8.38
CA GLU A 123 -6.83 -12.02 6.97
C GLU A 123 -8.36 -12.04 6.87
N GLY A 124 -8.94 -11.17 6.03
CA GLY A 124 -10.39 -11.06 5.91
C GLY A 124 -11.07 -10.17 6.97
N ALA A 125 -12.33 -9.85 6.71
CA ALA A 125 -13.15 -9.00 7.58
C ALA A 125 -13.74 -9.79 8.77
N ILE A 126 -14.09 -9.07 9.84
CA ILE A 126 -14.72 -9.61 11.05
C ILE A 126 -16.21 -9.22 11.03
N PRO A 127 -17.15 -10.17 10.86
CA PRO A 127 -18.59 -9.86 10.87
C PRO A 127 -19.09 -9.66 12.30
N LEU A 128 -19.80 -8.56 12.56
CA LEU A 128 -20.38 -8.27 13.87
C LEU A 128 -21.89 -8.53 13.94
N ALA A 129 -22.59 -8.56 12.79
CA ALA A 129 -24.04 -8.71 12.78
C ALA A 129 -24.47 -10.06 13.35
N GLN A 130 -25.64 -10.06 14.00
CA GLN A 130 -26.22 -11.25 14.63
C GLN A 130 -25.23 -11.99 15.56
N ASN A 131 -24.49 -11.22 16.37
CA ASN A 131 -23.48 -11.75 17.31
C ASN A 131 -22.38 -12.58 16.62
N GLY A 132 -21.94 -12.15 15.43
CA GLY A 132 -20.76 -12.70 14.75
C GLY A 132 -20.95 -14.07 14.09
N ILE A 133 -22.20 -14.55 13.93
CA ILE A 133 -22.47 -15.90 13.41
C ILE A 133 -22.07 -16.09 11.93
N PHE A 134 -21.86 -15.01 11.18
CA PHE A 134 -21.58 -15.05 9.74
C PHE A 134 -20.16 -15.56 9.40
N CYS A 135 -19.30 -15.77 10.39
CA CYS A 135 -18.04 -16.48 10.23
C CYS A 135 -17.76 -17.29 11.50
N LYS A 136 -17.83 -18.62 11.39
CA LYS A 136 -17.56 -19.55 12.49
C LYS A 136 -16.58 -20.63 12.05
N ILE A 137 -15.53 -20.83 12.83
CA ILE A 137 -14.48 -21.83 12.60
C ILE A 137 -14.42 -22.73 13.83
N GLY A 138 -14.54 -24.05 13.63
CA GLY A 138 -14.57 -24.99 14.74
C GLY A 138 -15.68 -24.73 15.78
N GLY A 139 -16.76 -24.05 15.38
CA GLY A 139 -17.86 -23.65 16.26
C GLY A 139 -17.68 -22.30 16.97
N GLN A 140 -16.49 -21.71 16.94
CA GLN A 140 -16.16 -20.40 17.52
C GLN A 140 -16.41 -19.28 16.51
N THR A 141 -16.95 -18.14 16.93
CA THR A 141 -17.13 -16.97 16.04
C THR A 141 -15.79 -16.31 15.75
N MET A 142 -15.66 -15.66 14.59
CA MET A 142 -14.44 -14.92 14.27
C MET A 142 -14.17 -13.78 15.26
N THR A 143 -15.22 -13.18 15.83
CA THR A 143 -15.10 -12.19 16.90
C THR A 143 -14.44 -12.76 18.15
N ASP A 144 -14.84 -13.95 18.58
CA ASP A 144 -14.26 -14.61 19.77
C ASP A 144 -12.82 -15.04 19.50
N ALA A 145 -12.57 -15.69 18.36
CA ALA A 145 -11.24 -16.16 17.98
C ALA A 145 -10.24 -14.99 17.86
N THR A 146 -10.66 -13.88 17.25
CA THR A 146 -9.81 -12.68 17.13
C THR A 146 -9.52 -12.07 18.50
N ARG A 147 -10.51 -11.99 19.40
CA ARG A 147 -10.34 -11.41 20.74
C ARG A 147 -9.41 -12.26 21.60
N GLU A 148 -9.61 -13.59 21.60
CA GLU A 148 -8.75 -14.56 22.29
C GLU A 148 -7.30 -14.44 21.81
N ALA A 149 -7.07 -14.47 20.50
CA ALA A 149 -5.72 -14.39 19.96
C ALA A 149 -5.09 -13.01 20.16
N ALA A 150 -5.86 -11.92 20.14
CA ALA A 150 -5.34 -10.56 20.32
C ALA A 150 -4.96 -10.22 21.77
N GLU A 151 -5.49 -10.95 22.76
CA GLU A 151 -5.27 -10.64 24.18
C GLU A 151 -3.78 -10.64 24.55
N HIS A 152 -3.03 -11.59 23.98
CA HIS A 152 -1.62 -11.84 24.30
C HIS A 152 -0.69 -11.81 23.08
N ALA A 153 -1.13 -11.27 21.96
CA ALA A 153 -0.24 -11.05 20.81
C ALA A 153 0.81 -9.98 21.15
N ALA A 154 2.05 -10.19 20.71
CA ALA A 154 3.12 -9.18 20.79
C ALA A 154 2.88 -8.03 19.81
N ALA A 155 2.32 -8.36 18.65
CA ALA A 155 1.92 -7.43 17.60
C ALA A 155 0.74 -8.01 16.82
N ILE A 156 -0.08 -7.13 16.23
CA ILE A 156 -1.26 -7.51 15.45
C ILE A 156 -1.17 -6.85 14.08
N VAL A 157 -1.33 -7.66 13.02
CA VAL A 157 -1.32 -7.21 11.62
C VAL A 157 -2.64 -7.58 10.95
N ALA A 158 -3.32 -6.57 10.41
CA ALA A 158 -4.44 -6.73 9.50
C ALA A 158 -3.92 -6.77 8.06
N TYR A 159 -3.99 -7.93 7.40
CA TYR A 159 -3.43 -8.12 6.07
C TYR A 159 -4.53 -8.18 5.00
N GLY A 160 -4.47 -7.24 4.05
CA GLY A 160 -5.50 -7.04 3.03
C GLY A 160 -6.58 -6.05 3.45
N SER A 161 -7.23 -5.41 2.47
CA SER A 161 -8.23 -4.35 2.70
C SER A 161 -9.43 -4.82 3.55
N CYS A 162 -9.81 -6.09 3.43
CA CYS A 162 -10.87 -6.71 4.22
C CYS A 162 -10.55 -6.69 5.72
N ALA A 163 -9.36 -7.14 6.11
CA ALA A 163 -8.91 -7.05 7.50
C ALA A 163 -8.60 -5.62 7.94
N SER A 164 -8.23 -4.74 7.00
CA SER A 164 -7.83 -3.36 7.30
C SER A 164 -9.00 -2.47 7.71
N TRP A 165 -10.14 -2.61 7.03
CA TRP A 165 -11.28 -1.73 7.22
C TRP A 165 -12.64 -2.35 6.85
N GLY A 166 -12.67 -3.64 6.49
CA GLY A 166 -13.88 -4.37 6.10
C GLY A 166 -13.93 -4.74 4.60
N GLY A 167 -13.17 -4.05 3.76
CA GLY A 167 -12.97 -4.39 2.35
C GLY A 167 -14.25 -4.42 1.52
N VAL A 168 -14.32 -5.38 0.59
CA VAL A 168 -15.51 -5.56 -0.27
C VAL A 168 -16.72 -6.02 0.53
N GLN A 169 -16.53 -6.78 1.60
CA GLN A 169 -17.63 -7.29 2.43
C GLN A 169 -18.34 -6.19 3.21
N SER A 170 -17.63 -5.11 3.56
CA SER A 170 -18.22 -3.94 4.22
C SER A 170 -18.81 -2.91 3.26
N ALA A 171 -18.70 -3.12 1.94
CA ALA A 171 -19.36 -2.25 0.97
C ALA A 171 -20.88 -2.33 1.11
N SER A 172 -21.60 -1.27 0.72
CA SER A 172 -23.06 -1.22 0.82
C SER A 172 -23.70 -2.44 0.14
N PRO A 173 -24.65 -3.15 0.80
CA PRO A 173 -25.34 -2.77 2.05
C PRO A 173 -24.71 -3.30 3.35
N ASN A 174 -23.51 -3.90 3.32
CA ASN A 174 -22.83 -4.53 4.46
C ASN A 174 -23.71 -5.55 5.23
N PRO A 175 -24.15 -6.65 4.58
CA PRO A 175 -25.16 -7.55 5.12
C PRO A 175 -24.73 -8.28 6.41
N THR A 176 -23.43 -8.42 6.65
CA THR A 176 -22.88 -9.15 7.82
C THR A 176 -22.29 -8.22 8.88
N GLY A 177 -22.42 -6.90 8.72
CA GLY A 177 -21.77 -5.93 9.62
C GLY A 177 -20.25 -6.14 9.67
N ALA A 178 -19.63 -6.41 8.53
CA ALA A 178 -18.21 -6.64 8.38
C ALA A 178 -17.41 -5.38 8.72
N VAL A 179 -16.38 -5.55 9.55
CA VAL A 179 -15.42 -4.50 9.91
C VAL A 179 -13.99 -5.04 9.80
N GLY A 180 -12.99 -4.15 9.78
CA GLY A 180 -11.59 -4.55 9.90
C GLY A 180 -11.17 -4.79 11.35
N ALA A 181 -10.03 -5.44 11.54
CA ALA A 181 -9.43 -5.67 12.85
C ALA A 181 -9.16 -4.38 13.64
N PRO A 182 -8.69 -3.26 13.05
CA PRO A 182 -8.53 -2.00 13.79
C PRO A 182 -9.83 -1.46 14.38
N GLN A 183 -10.96 -1.65 13.67
CA GLN A 183 -12.27 -1.20 14.16
C GLN A 183 -12.87 -2.15 15.21
N PHE A 184 -12.47 -3.43 15.20
CA PHE A 184 -12.89 -4.41 16.19
C PHE A 184 -12.06 -4.36 17.49
N LEU A 185 -10.73 -4.16 17.37
CA LEU A 185 -9.76 -4.17 18.46
C LEU A 185 -9.36 -2.74 18.86
N THR A 186 -10.34 -1.94 19.28
CA THR A 186 -10.13 -0.50 19.59
C THR A 186 -9.19 -0.23 20.77
N ASP A 187 -8.94 -1.23 21.61
CA ASP A 187 -8.02 -1.19 22.75
C ASP A 187 -6.59 -1.65 22.40
N LYS A 188 -6.32 -2.02 21.14
CA LYS A 188 -5.03 -2.54 20.68
C LYS A 188 -4.50 -1.73 19.50
N THR A 189 -3.18 -1.62 19.40
CA THR A 189 -2.55 -1.12 18.17
C THR A 189 -2.53 -2.23 17.11
N VAL A 190 -3.17 -1.97 15.97
CA VAL A 190 -3.19 -2.89 14.83
C VAL A 190 -2.47 -2.23 13.65
N VAL A 191 -1.41 -2.86 13.15
CA VAL A 191 -0.80 -2.44 11.89
C VAL A 191 -1.63 -2.96 10.74
N THR A 192 -1.90 -2.12 9.76
CA THR A 192 -2.75 -2.49 8.65
C THR A 192 -2.01 -2.38 7.32
N ILE A 193 -2.13 -3.42 6.50
CA ILE A 193 -1.43 -3.57 5.22
C ILE A 193 -2.52 -3.74 4.14
N PRO A 194 -3.16 -2.64 3.70
CA PRO A 194 -4.28 -2.70 2.77
C PRO A 194 -3.84 -2.95 1.33
N GLY A 195 -4.79 -3.39 0.51
CA GLY A 195 -4.62 -3.90 -0.86
C GLY A 195 -5.51 -5.12 -1.09
N CYS A 196 -5.85 -5.42 -2.34
CA CYS A 196 -6.77 -6.52 -2.67
C CYS A 196 -6.26 -7.40 -3.83
N PRO A 197 -5.20 -8.19 -3.61
CA PRO A 197 -4.38 -8.24 -2.39
C PRO A 197 -3.27 -7.17 -2.36
N PRO A 198 -2.62 -6.93 -1.21
CA PRO A 198 -1.42 -6.09 -1.14
C PRO A 198 -0.24 -6.76 -1.87
N ASN A 199 0.77 -5.98 -2.26
CA ASN A 199 2.04 -6.57 -2.69
C ASN A 199 2.67 -7.33 -1.50
N PRO A 200 3.10 -8.59 -1.67
CA PRO A 200 3.61 -9.42 -0.57
C PRO A 200 4.82 -8.82 0.15
N ALA A 201 5.66 -8.03 -0.55
CA ALA A 201 6.80 -7.38 0.08
C ALA A 201 6.38 -6.35 1.15
N ASN A 202 5.16 -5.80 1.09
CA ASN A 202 4.63 -4.90 2.13
C ASN A 202 4.44 -5.63 3.46
N PHE A 203 3.96 -6.87 3.42
CA PHE A 203 3.84 -7.73 4.60
C PHE A 203 5.21 -8.20 5.09
N ILE A 204 6.00 -8.78 4.18
CA ILE A 204 7.31 -9.33 4.51
C ILE A 204 8.24 -8.25 5.07
N GLY A 205 8.28 -7.05 4.48
CA GLY A 205 9.09 -5.94 4.97
C GLY A 205 8.66 -5.47 6.37
N THR A 206 7.36 -5.52 6.66
CA THR A 206 6.82 -5.21 7.99
C THR A 206 7.24 -6.26 9.02
N VAL A 207 7.14 -7.55 8.67
CA VAL A 207 7.56 -8.65 9.53
C VAL A 207 9.08 -8.61 9.76
N LEU A 208 9.87 -8.42 8.71
CA LEU A 208 11.33 -8.32 8.83
C LEU A 208 11.74 -7.16 9.73
N PHE A 209 11.10 -5.99 9.59
CA PHE A 209 11.34 -4.86 10.48
C PHE A 209 11.03 -5.24 11.95
N PHE A 210 9.91 -5.90 12.20
CA PHE A 210 9.53 -6.36 13.53
C PHE A 210 10.54 -7.34 14.12
N VAL A 211 10.96 -8.36 13.37
CA VAL A 211 11.97 -9.35 13.81
C VAL A 211 13.31 -8.70 14.09
N THR A 212 13.70 -7.71 13.27
CA THR A 212 15.00 -7.04 13.39
C THR A 212 15.07 -6.11 14.59
N TYR A 213 14.00 -5.33 14.83
CA TYR A 213 14.03 -4.22 15.79
C TYR A 213 13.16 -4.45 17.03
N GLY A 214 12.42 -5.56 17.12
CA GLY A 214 11.51 -5.87 18.22
C GLY A 214 10.34 -4.88 18.33
N LYS A 215 10.05 -4.12 17.28
CA LYS A 215 8.98 -3.11 17.22
C LYS A 215 8.46 -2.95 15.81
N LEU A 216 7.24 -2.44 15.67
CA LEU A 216 6.61 -2.18 14.37
C LEU A 216 7.28 -1.02 13.62
N PRO A 217 7.25 -1.01 12.27
CA PRO A 217 7.75 0.11 11.48
C PRO A 217 6.94 1.38 11.75
N PRO A 218 7.48 2.58 11.43
CA PRO A 218 6.72 3.81 11.51
C PRO A 218 5.42 3.72 10.70
N ILE A 219 4.29 3.92 11.37
CA ILE A 219 2.94 3.88 10.78
C ILE A 219 2.33 5.27 10.63
N ASP A 220 1.42 5.42 9.66
CA ASP A 220 0.57 6.60 9.51
C ASP A 220 -0.64 6.57 10.46
N GLU A 221 -1.48 7.60 10.36
CA GLU A 221 -2.67 7.82 11.19
C GLU A 221 -3.72 6.70 11.04
N LYS A 222 -3.65 5.94 9.96
CA LYS A 222 -4.54 4.79 9.67
C LYS A 222 -3.90 3.46 10.06
N GLY A 223 -2.74 3.48 10.71
CA GLY A 223 -2.00 2.28 11.11
C GLY A 223 -1.20 1.63 9.98
N ARG A 224 -0.97 2.32 8.84
CA ARG A 224 -0.28 1.75 7.67
C ARG A 224 1.22 2.04 7.71
N PRO A 225 2.10 1.09 7.35
CA PRO A 225 3.55 1.37 7.25
C PRO A 225 3.84 2.52 6.27
N LYS A 226 4.45 3.60 6.76
CA LYS A 226 4.69 4.83 5.97
C LYS A 226 5.51 4.58 4.70
N TRP A 227 6.43 3.63 4.74
CA TRP A 227 7.27 3.29 3.59
C TRP A 227 6.46 2.73 2.41
N ALA A 228 5.34 2.03 2.67
CA ALA A 228 4.49 1.44 1.65
C ALA A 228 3.26 2.31 1.30
N TYR A 229 2.77 3.10 2.25
CA TYR A 229 1.49 3.83 2.12
C TYR A 229 1.61 5.34 2.39
N GLY A 230 2.82 5.89 2.50
CA GLY A 230 3.04 7.30 2.85
C GLY A 230 2.83 8.30 1.71
N ARG A 231 2.53 7.83 0.49
CA ARG A 231 2.34 8.70 -0.69
C ARG A 231 1.14 8.25 -1.53
N LEU A 232 0.45 9.21 -2.13
CA LEU A 232 -0.57 8.97 -3.15
C LEU A 232 0.08 8.34 -4.39
N ILE A 233 -0.62 7.38 -5.02
CA ILE A 233 -0.17 6.78 -6.28
C ILE A 233 0.08 7.87 -7.33
N HIS A 234 -0.78 8.89 -7.40
CA HIS A 234 -0.67 9.98 -8.37
C HIS A 234 0.61 10.82 -8.23
N GLU A 235 1.12 10.99 -7.01
CA GLU A 235 2.34 11.77 -6.73
C GLU A 235 3.63 10.97 -7.00
N ASN A 236 3.51 9.73 -7.47
CA ASN A 236 4.64 8.90 -7.90
C ASN A 236 4.37 8.18 -9.23
N CYS A 237 3.38 8.65 -10.00
CA CYS A 237 2.95 8.00 -11.23
C CYS A 237 3.76 8.50 -12.42
N TYR A 238 4.34 7.59 -13.21
CA TYR A 238 5.09 7.96 -14.43
C TYR A 238 4.22 8.65 -15.50
N ARG A 239 2.89 8.49 -15.44
CA ARG A 239 1.94 9.19 -16.34
C ARG A 239 1.58 10.61 -15.89
N ARG A 240 2.12 11.08 -14.76
CA ARG A 240 1.88 12.43 -14.23
C ARG A 240 2.18 13.55 -15.26
N PRO A 241 3.27 13.52 -16.04
CA PRO A 241 3.51 14.53 -17.07
C PRO A 241 2.42 14.60 -18.16
N HIS A 242 1.68 13.51 -18.40
CA HIS A 242 0.53 13.54 -19.32
C HIS A 242 -0.68 14.24 -18.67
N PHE A 243 -0.93 13.98 -17.38
CA PHE A 243 -1.95 14.67 -16.60
C PHE A 243 -1.70 16.19 -16.60
N ASP A 244 -0.47 16.59 -16.27
CA ASP A 244 -0.04 17.99 -16.22
C ASP A 244 -0.08 18.69 -17.57
N ALA A 245 -0.07 17.95 -18.68
CA ALA A 245 -0.12 18.50 -20.03
C ALA A 245 -1.52 18.43 -20.68
N GLY A 246 -2.52 17.90 -19.97
CA GLY A 246 -3.88 17.70 -20.52
C GLY A 246 -4.02 16.53 -21.49
N ARG A 247 -3.04 15.61 -21.51
CA ARG A 247 -3.03 14.43 -22.38
C ARG A 247 -3.72 13.26 -21.68
N PHE A 248 -4.98 13.04 -22.04
CA PHE A 248 -5.82 12.00 -21.45
C PHE A 248 -6.23 10.95 -22.47
N ALA A 249 -6.26 9.69 -22.04
CA ALA A 249 -7.06 8.68 -22.70
C ALA A 249 -8.54 8.93 -22.36
N THR A 250 -9.41 8.79 -23.35
CA THR A 250 -10.87 8.98 -23.22
C THR A 250 -11.65 7.69 -23.41
N GLU A 251 -11.09 6.74 -24.16
CA GLU A 251 -11.64 5.39 -24.34
C GLU A 251 -10.51 4.36 -24.38
N PHE A 252 -10.81 3.12 -23.98
CA PHE A 252 -9.84 2.03 -24.12
C PHE A 252 -9.59 1.75 -25.60
N GLY A 253 -8.34 1.87 -26.01
CA GLY A 253 -7.91 1.61 -27.38
C GLY A 253 -7.81 2.85 -28.26
N ASP A 254 -8.23 4.03 -27.77
CA ASP A 254 -7.98 5.29 -28.47
C ASP A 254 -6.48 5.59 -28.62
N GLU A 255 -6.15 6.58 -29.43
CA GLU A 255 -4.76 6.95 -29.70
C GLU A 255 -4.00 7.33 -28.41
N GLY A 256 -4.64 8.06 -27.50
CA GLY A 256 -4.04 8.45 -26.23
C GLY A 256 -3.75 7.24 -25.33
N HIS A 257 -4.69 6.31 -25.24
CA HIS A 257 -4.55 5.06 -24.50
C HIS A 257 -3.39 4.23 -25.05
N ARG A 258 -3.34 4.05 -26.37
CA ARG A 258 -2.26 3.30 -27.06
C ARG A 258 -0.89 3.98 -26.92
N LYS A 259 -0.84 5.30 -26.75
CA LYS A 259 0.36 6.08 -26.47
C LYS A 259 0.70 6.22 -24.97
N GLY A 260 -0.05 5.57 -24.08
CA GLY A 260 0.24 5.59 -22.64
C GLY A 260 -0.14 6.89 -21.93
N TYR A 261 -1.11 7.66 -22.44
CA TYR A 261 -1.58 8.90 -21.82
C TYR A 261 -2.25 8.67 -20.46
N CYS A 262 -2.50 9.75 -19.73
CA CYS A 262 -3.09 9.69 -18.39
C CYS A 262 -4.49 9.09 -18.43
N LEU A 263 -4.78 8.18 -17.49
CA LEU A 263 -6.06 7.46 -17.37
C LEU A 263 -7.07 8.18 -16.46
N TYR A 264 -6.84 9.45 -16.10
CA TYR A 264 -7.72 10.17 -15.17
C TYR A 264 -9.16 10.25 -15.68
N LYS A 265 -9.37 10.57 -16.96
CA LYS A 265 -10.71 10.61 -17.59
C LYS A 265 -11.37 9.23 -17.74
N LEU A 266 -10.61 8.15 -17.56
CA LEU A 266 -11.13 6.78 -17.46
C LEU A 266 -11.44 6.39 -16.00
N GLY A 267 -11.46 7.33 -15.06
CA GLY A 267 -11.84 7.09 -13.67
C GLY A 267 -10.72 6.59 -12.76
N CYS A 268 -9.45 6.86 -13.10
CA CYS A 268 -8.32 6.48 -12.25
C CYS A 268 -8.42 7.08 -10.84
N LYS A 269 -8.37 6.22 -9.82
CA LYS A 269 -8.43 6.59 -8.40
C LYS A 269 -7.08 6.88 -7.75
N GLY A 270 -5.99 6.87 -8.53
CA GLY A 270 -4.65 7.18 -8.04
C GLY A 270 -4.51 8.53 -7.30
N PRO A 271 -5.24 9.60 -7.67
CA PRO A 271 -5.21 10.89 -6.97
C PRO A 271 -5.71 10.89 -5.52
N GLU A 272 -6.44 9.85 -5.11
CA GLU A 272 -7.00 9.75 -3.76
C GLU A 272 -6.61 8.48 -3.01
N THR A 273 -5.79 7.62 -3.63
CA THR A 273 -5.38 6.29 -3.12
C THR A 273 -3.91 6.29 -2.72
N TYR A 274 -3.61 5.87 -1.49
CA TYR A 274 -2.23 5.66 -1.02
C TYR A 274 -1.78 4.21 -1.25
N ASN A 275 -0.67 4.03 -1.96
CA ASN A 275 -0.02 2.73 -2.18
C ASN A 275 1.32 2.92 -2.90
N ASN A 276 2.21 1.93 -2.78
CA ASN A 276 3.49 1.87 -3.49
C ASN A 276 3.41 1.10 -4.83
N CYS A 277 2.20 0.84 -5.38
CA CYS A 277 2.01 0.24 -6.70
C CYS A 277 2.91 0.78 -7.82
N PRO A 278 3.10 2.11 -8.01
CA PRO A 278 3.91 2.62 -9.12
C PRO A 278 5.42 2.44 -8.91
N SER A 279 5.88 2.23 -7.67
CA SER A 279 7.31 2.07 -7.37
C SER A 279 7.73 0.62 -7.23
N LEU A 280 6.89 -0.20 -6.60
CA LEU A 280 7.19 -1.60 -6.33
C LEU A 280 6.60 -2.54 -7.38
N GLU A 281 5.56 -2.09 -8.09
CA GLU A 281 4.83 -2.89 -9.07
C GLU A 281 4.31 -4.20 -8.45
N PHE A 282 4.12 -5.25 -9.26
CA PHE A 282 3.70 -6.58 -8.83
C PHE A 282 4.52 -7.65 -9.55
N ASN A 283 4.72 -8.79 -8.88
CA ASN A 283 5.39 -9.99 -9.39
C ASN A 283 6.88 -9.84 -9.77
N ASN A 284 7.54 -8.74 -9.41
CA ASN A 284 9.00 -8.53 -9.56
C ASN A 284 9.58 -8.71 -10.98
N VAL A 285 8.75 -8.79 -12.03
CA VAL A 285 9.20 -8.91 -13.43
C VAL A 285 9.61 -7.56 -14.04
N GLY A 286 9.27 -6.45 -13.36
CA GLY A 286 9.46 -5.08 -13.86
C GLY A 286 8.64 -4.76 -15.11
N GLY A 287 8.88 -3.60 -15.70
CA GLY A 287 8.26 -3.21 -16.97
C GLY A 287 6.84 -2.67 -16.86
N GLY A 288 6.43 -2.17 -15.70
CA GLY A 288 5.11 -1.56 -15.52
C GLY A 288 4.03 -2.59 -15.20
N VAL A 289 4.34 -3.64 -14.43
CA VAL A 289 3.35 -4.66 -14.04
C VAL A 289 2.56 -4.20 -12.83
N TRP A 290 1.63 -3.28 -13.09
CA TRP A 290 0.64 -2.76 -12.15
C TRP A 290 -0.52 -2.15 -12.95
N PRO A 291 -1.71 -1.88 -12.37
CA PRO A 291 -2.91 -1.57 -13.14
C PRO A 291 -2.75 -0.44 -14.18
N ILE A 292 -2.22 0.72 -13.77
CA ILE A 292 -2.00 1.84 -14.70
C ILE A 292 -0.86 1.52 -15.67
N GLY A 293 0.14 0.77 -15.21
CA GLY A 293 1.21 0.23 -16.04
C GLY A 293 0.68 -0.53 -17.25
N VAL A 294 -0.28 -1.43 -17.03
CA VAL A 294 -0.92 -2.26 -18.06
C VAL A 294 -2.11 -1.59 -18.79
N GLY A 295 -2.38 -0.30 -18.51
CA GLY A 295 -3.38 0.50 -19.23
C GLY A 295 -4.75 0.62 -18.56
N HIS A 296 -4.96 0.03 -17.37
CA HIS A 296 -6.23 0.14 -16.66
C HIS A 296 -6.19 1.18 -15.53
N PRO A 297 -7.23 2.02 -15.33
CA PRO A 297 -7.29 2.95 -14.20
C PRO A 297 -7.14 2.23 -12.85
N CYS A 298 -6.44 2.87 -11.91
CA CYS A 298 -6.42 2.41 -10.51
C CYS A 298 -7.85 2.39 -9.96
N PHE A 299 -8.23 1.30 -9.29
CA PHE A 299 -9.55 1.15 -8.67
C PHE A 299 -9.60 1.65 -7.21
N GLY A 300 -8.45 1.98 -6.60
CA GLY A 300 -8.39 2.47 -5.23
C GLY A 300 -8.61 1.41 -4.17
N CYS A 301 -8.22 0.17 -4.43
CA CYS A 301 -8.49 -0.98 -3.55
C CYS A 301 -7.82 -0.89 -2.17
N SER A 302 -6.79 -0.07 -1.98
CA SER A 302 -6.12 0.14 -0.68
C SER A 302 -6.65 1.32 0.12
N GLU A 303 -7.71 2.00 -0.34
CA GLU A 303 -8.25 3.17 0.32
C GLU A 303 -9.75 3.01 0.62
N GLN A 304 -10.10 3.04 1.91
CA GLN A 304 -11.49 2.99 2.37
C GLN A 304 -12.31 4.13 1.77
N GLY A 305 -13.54 3.84 1.34
CA GLY A 305 -14.42 4.81 0.69
C GLY A 305 -14.09 5.09 -0.78
N THR A 306 -13.04 4.47 -1.33
CA THR A 306 -12.68 4.57 -2.75
C THR A 306 -13.01 3.26 -3.47
N GLY A 307 -12.16 2.24 -3.33
CA GLY A 307 -12.43 0.90 -3.88
C GLY A 307 -13.71 0.32 -3.31
N PHE A 308 -14.48 -0.36 -4.16
CA PHE A 308 -15.79 -0.97 -3.83
C PHE A 308 -16.91 0.01 -3.44
N HIS A 309 -16.63 1.33 -3.41
CA HIS A 309 -17.61 2.37 -3.04
C HIS A 309 -17.88 3.31 -4.21
N LYS A 310 -16.83 3.81 -4.85
CA LYS A 310 -16.94 4.65 -6.05
C LYS A 310 -17.09 3.77 -7.29
N ALA A 311 -17.98 4.16 -8.21
CA ALA A 311 -18.11 3.50 -9.50
C ALA A 311 -16.76 3.53 -10.25
N LEU A 312 -16.41 2.45 -10.94
CA LEU A 312 -15.09 2.28 -11.56
C LEU A 312 -14.69 3.49 -12.43
N PHE A 313 -15.58 3.94 -13.32
CA PHE A 313 -15.31 5.02 -14.26
C PHE A 313 -15.67 6.44 -13.74
N SER A 314 -16.13 6.56 -12.48
CA SER A 314 -16.31 7.88 -11.87
C SER A 314 -14.96 8.58 -11.67
N LEU A 315 -14.92 9.90 -11.77
CA LEU A 315 -13.69 10.65 -11.53
C LEU A 315 -13.33 10.63 -10.03
N SER A 316 -12.04 10.62 -9.75
CA SER A 316 -11.52 10.80 -8.39
C SER A 316 -11.37 12.26 -8.04
N ASP A 317 -11.39 12.53 -6.74
CA ASP A 317 -11.03 13.84 -6.20
C ASP A 317 -9.50 13.98 -6.26
N VAL A 318 -9.01 15.02 -6.91
CA VAL A 318 -7.56 15.29 -6.97
C VAL A 318 -7.18 15.98 -5.66
N LYS A 319 -6.58 15.23 -4.73
CA LYS A 319 -6.20 15.74 -3.40
C LYS A 319 -5.01 16.71 -3.43
N THR A 320 -4.30 16.79 -4.55
CA THR A 320 -3.12 17.63 -4.76
C THR A 320 -3.39 18.67 -5.84
N HIS A 321 -2.36 19.18 -6.50
CA HIS A 321 -2.49 20.26 -7.48
C HIS A 321 -3.14 19.77 -8.77
N THR A 322 -4.28 20.37 -9.12
CA THR A 322 -4.93 20.19 -10.42
C THR A 322 -4.33 21.18 -11.43
N PRO A 323 -3.84 20.74 -12.59
CA PRO A 323 -3.44 21.66 -13.65
C PRO A 323 -4.67 22.39 -14.22
N PRO A 324 -4.51 23.55 -14.88
CA PRO A 324 -5.62 24.30 -15.46
C PRO A 324 -6.48 23.47 -16.42
N ASN A 325 -7.81 23.64 -16.37
CA ASN A 325 -8.78 22.90 -17.18
C ASN A 325 -8.67 23.14 -18.70
N ALA A 326 -7.88 24.13 -19.12
CA ALA A 326 -7.61 24.44 -20.51
C ALA A 326 -6.10 24.44 -20.76
N PHE A 327 -5.63 23.39 -21.43
CA PHE A 327 -4.38 23.45 -22.16
C PHE A 327 -4.69 23.60 -23.64
N PRO A 328 -3.97 24.47 -24.38
CA PRO A 328 -4.08 24.48 -25.83
C PRO A 328 -3.75 23.09 -26.37
N THR A 329 -4.48 22.68 -27.42
CA THR A 329 -4.27 21.39 -28.10
C THR A 329 -2.81 21.26 -28.54
N ILE A 330 -2.30 20.03 -28.64
CA ILE A 330 -0.89 19.80 -29.01
C ILE A 330 -0.60 20.41 -30.38
N ASP A 331 -1.52 20.30 -31.34
CA ASP A 331 -1.41 20.92 -32.66
C ASP A 331 -1.24 22.44 -32.57
N ALA A 332 -1.91 23.08 -31.60
CA ALA A 332 -1.76 24.51 -31.35
C ALA A 332 -0.42 24.87 -30.68
N ARG A 333 0.18 23.94 -29.92
CA ARG A 333 1.49 24.12 -29.26
C ARG A 333 2.67 23.85 -30.19
N GLU A 334 2.58 22.82 -31.02
CA GLU A 334 3.58 22.52 -32.06
C GLU A 334 3.51 23.54 -33.20
N GLY A 335 2.33 24.08 -33.52
CA GLY A 335 2.21 25.24 -34.41
C GLY A 335 2.82 26.51 -33.82
N ALA A 336 2.70 26.72 -32.50
CA ALA A 336 3.25 27.89 -31.82
C ALA A 336 4.77 27.86 -31.61
N SER A 337 5.41 26.68 -31.61
CA SER A 337 6.88 26.59 -31.52
C SER A 337 7.59 27.06 -32.80
N SER A 338 6.86 27.26 -33.89
CA SER A 338 7.34 27.88 -35.13
C SER A 338 7.25 29.42 -35.13
N ALA A 339 6.57 30.01 -34.13
CA ALA A 339 6.55 31.46 -33.94
C ALA A 339 7.85 31.89 -33.24
N THR A 340 8.76 32.43 -34.04
CA THR A 340 10.07 32.98 -33.65
C THR A 340 10.00 33.79 -32.35
N VAL A 341 11.06 33.69 -31.54
CA VAL A 341 11.27 34.42 -30.26
C VAL A 341 10.91 35.92 -30.31
N ALA A 342 10.91 36.52 -31.51
CA ALA A 342 10.45 37.88 -31.76
C ALA A 342 8.97 38.13 -31.44
N THR A 343 8.06 37.18 -31.69
CA THR A 343 6.61 37.38 -31.49
C THR A 343 6.22 37.34 -30.01
N ALA A 344 6.93 36.55 -29.20
CA ALA A 344 6.73 36.49 -27.75
C ALA A 344 7.15 37.79 -27.03
N ALA A 345 8.22 38.45 -27.51
CA ALA A 345 8.67 39.73 -26.97
C ALA A 345 7.67 40.86 -27.24
N VAL A 346 7.06 40.90 -28.42
CA VAL A 346 6.07 41.93 -28.79
C VAL A 346 4.76 41.74 -28.03
N ALA A 347 4.30 40.51 -27.83
CA ALA A 347 3.12 40.22 -27.04
C ALA A 347 3.30 40.56 -25.55
N GLY A 348 4.49 40.28 -24.97
CA GLY A 348 4.82 40.64 -23.59
C GLY A 348 4.82 42.14 -23.33
N VAL A 349 5.29 42.95 -24.29
CA VAL A 349 5.29 44.42 -24.18
C VAL A 349 3.88 45.00 -24.34
N ALA A 350 3.06 44.46 -25.24
CA ALA A 350 1.69 44.93 -25.45
C ALA A 350 0.77 44.62 -24.25
N VAL A 351 0.88 43.42 -23.68
CA VAL A 351 0.10 43.02 -22.50
C VAL A 351 0.60 43.74 -21.24
N GLY A 352 1.92 43.92 -21.09
CA GLY A 352 2.51 44.69 -19.99
C GLY A 352 2.10 46.16 -20.01
N ALA A 353 2.05 46.79 -21.19
CA ALA A 353 1.61 48.17 -21.35
C ALA A 353 0.10 48.35 -21.10
N ALA A 354 -0.73 47.42 -21.55
CA ALA A 354 -2.18 47.46 -21.32
C ALA A 354 -2.55 47.28 -19.84
N LEU A 355 -1.88 46.34 -19.15
CA LEU A 355 -2.09 46.11 -17.72
C LEU A 355 -1.52 47.27 -16.87
N GLY A 356 -0.36 47.82 -17.26
CA GLY A 356 0.22 49.00 -16.61
C GLY A 356 -0.65 50.25 -16.74
N ALA A 357 -1.20 50.52 -17.94
CA ALA A 357 -2.11 51.64 -18.18
C ALA A 357 -3.43 51.49 -17.41
N SER A 358 -3.98 50.27 -17.33
CA SER A 358 -5.22 49.97 -16.59
C SER A 358 -5.02 50.11 -15.08
N ALA A 359 -3.89 49.66 -14.53
CA ALA A 359 -3.58 49.80 -13.12
C ALA A 359 -3.33 51.25 -12.70
N VAL A 360 -2.71 52.07 -13.56
CA VAL A 360 -2.50 53.51 -13.31
C VAL A 360 -3.81 54.30 -13.45
N ALA A 361 -4.68 53.94 -14.39
CA ALA A 361 -6.01 54.53 -14.53
C ALA A 361 -6.92 54.21 -13.34
N GLY A 362 -6.91 52.97 -12.85
CA GLY A 362 -7.65 52.55 -11.65
C GLY A 362 -7.21 53.28 -10.37
N ARG A 363 -5.90 53.51 -10.22
CA ARG A 363 -5.35 54.28 -9.08
C ARG A 363 -5.71 55.77 -9.09
N LYS A 364 -5.90 56.37 -10.27
CA LYS A 364 -6.35 57.77 -10.39
C LYS A 364 -7.85 57.95 -10.16
N LEU A 365 -8.65 56.90 -10.32
CA LEU A 365 -10.09 56.93 -10.02
C LEU A 365 -10.34 56.72 -8.52
N GLY A 366 -9.61 55.78 -7.88
CA GLY A 366 -9.75 55.53 -6.43
C GLY A 366 -9.30 56.69 -5.52
N ASN A 367 -8.48 57.63 -6.03
CA ASN A 367 -8.06 58.82 -5.28
C ASN A 367 -8.99 60.04 -5.47
N ARG A 368 -10.03 59.96 -6.30
CA ARG A 368 -11.02 61.05 -6.46
C ARG A 368 -12.26 60.86 -5.58
N ASP A 369 -12.52 59.64 -5.13
CA ASP A 369 -13.66 59.31 -4.26
C ASP A 369 -13.32 59.37 -2.76
N ALA A 370 -12.07 59.72 -2.40
CA ALA A 370 -11.62 59.83 -1.00
C ALA A 370 -11.63 61.29 -0.45
N ASP A 371 -12.06 62.27 -1.24
CA ASP A 371 -12.12 63.70 -0.86
C ASP A 371 -13.55 64.26 -0.75
N GLN A 372 -14.59 63.42 -0.74
CA GLN A 372 -15.99 63.82 -0.48
C GLN A 372 -16.76 62.77 0.34
N GLU A 373 -16.46 62.66 1.63
CA GLU A 373 -17.42 62.55 2.76
C GLU A 373 -16.71 62.58 4.11
#